data_AF-A0A7J5V0N2-F1
#
_entry.id   AF-A0A7J5V0N2-F1
#
_cell.length_a   1.000
_cell.length_b   1.000
_cell.length_c   1.000
_cell.angle_alpha   90.00
_cell.angle_beta   90.00
_cell.angle_gamma   90.00
#
_symmetry.space_group_name_H-M   'P 1'
#
loop_
_entity.id
_entity.type
_entity.pdbx_description
1 polymer ?
#
loop_
_entity_poly.entity_id
_entity_poly.type
_entity_poly.pdbx_seq_one_letter_code
_entity_poly.pdbx_strand_id
1 'polypeptide(L)'
;MVKNFEKIKLDAYFVVMILIAISLPFSKFTLSVFQFALIVIWLNEGIDWKSRRQPINKENIPTSLIRRISFGAKAIGQNFIRKIRVFLSNPIAVVLASLYLLHVAGLFTTTDLAYAMKDLRTKLPLLLFPIVMSSMPRFSTLKTRILLGFFSAAVITGTLISLVVYLQKDFKDIREISLFISSVRFSLMVVFTFFILWLELLKTGSWKISVRLVFLLISVWLFMYLLLIESVIGLVSVVLIAGFLLVREALKNQIKAVKIAAVALFIGIVSTIGWYTYSSIIELTYRPKLDISKLDKFSKLGNEYRHDTINFGVEDGKYVGIYFAEAEMANAWNERSAYDFYATDDAGQLIMYTIIRYLTSADLRKDAEGVNALSSEDISFIEKGIANKRYVTTPGLKNRLSKIITGYEQFVDLNNPNGSSVMQRVEHLKASFILIKQHFWFGVGTGDMPSSFAEAYNKMQSSLNQDVRWRSHNQYVSMLIAFGILGFLWFLFMLIYPGLKSGKIKETLYLVFLLLMLLSMLSEDTLETQIGVSLFAFFLNFLVFQSVADET
;
A
#
# COMPACT_ATOMS: atom_id res chain seq x y z
N MET A 1 30.73 -3.17 17.37
CA MET A 1 29.29 -3.15 17.70
C MET A 1 28.90 -4.19 18.77
N VAL A 2 29.41 -5.44 18.74
CA VAL A 2 29.10 -6.48 19.76
C VAL A 2 29.47 -6.07 21.20
N LYS A 3 30.56 -5.32 21.41
CA LYS A 3 30.98 -4.81 22.73
C LYS A 3 30.08 -3.70 23.33
N ASN A 4 29.10 -3.17 22.59
CA ASN A 4 28.23 -2.07 23.07
C ASN A 4 26.84 -2.53 23.56
N PHE A 5 26.48 -3.80 23.40
CA PHE A 5 25.15 -4.30 23.82
C PHE A 5 24.98 -4.35 25.34
N GLU A 6 26.06 -4.55 26.10
CA GLU A 6 26.04 -4.64 27.57
C GLU A 6 25.66 -3.32 28.27
N LYS A 7 25.65 -2.18 27.55
CA LYS A 7 25.30 -0.85 28.11
C LYS A 7 23.89 -0.35 27.72
N ILE A 8 23.08 -1.17 27.05
CA ILE A 8 21.74 -0.74 26.61
C ILE A 8 20.76 -0.85 27.77
N LYS A 9 20.40 0.29 28.38
CA LYS A 9 19.27 0.34 29.32
C LYS A 9 17.97 0.15 28.56
N LEU A 10 17.34 -1.02 28.73
CA LEU A 10 15.98 -1.31 28.28
C LEU A 10 14.99 -0.49 29.13
N ASP A 11 14.55 0.64 28.58
CA ASP A 11 13.43 1.40 29.16
C ASP A 11 12.10 1.00 28.49
N ALA A 12 11.00 1.27 29.19
CA ALA A 12 9.68 0.86 28.74
C ALA A 12 9.29 1.49 27.39
N TYR A 13 9.73 2.73 27.12
CA TYR A 13 9.53 3.39 25.83
C TYR A 13 10.19 2.61 24.70
N PHE A 14 11.44 2.21 24.88
CA PHE A 14 12.18 1.49 23.86
C PHE A 14 11.52 0.17 23.51
N VAL A 15 11.10 -0.59 24.52
CA VAL A 15 10.40 -1.87 24.33
C VAL A 15 9.06 -1.67 23.60
N VAL A 16 8.22 -0.75 24.07
CA VAL A 16 6.89 -0.56 23.44
C VAL A 16 7.00 -0.03 22.01
N MET A 17 8.00 0.82 21.72
CA MET A 17 8.25 1.34 20.37
C MET A 17 8.71 0.24 19.41
N ILE A 18 9.52 -0.72 19.88
CA ILE A 18 9.86 -1.92 19.11
C ILE A 18 8.61 -2.77 18.84
N LEU A 19 7.76 -2.97 19.85
CA LEU A 19 6.53 -3.76 19.71
C LEU A 19 5.53 -3.13 18.74
N ILE A 20 5.42 -1.79 18.73
CA ILE A 20 4.67 -1.04 17.71
C ILE A 20 5.26 -1.31 16.33
N ALA A 21 6.58 -1.17 16.18
CA ALA A 21 7.25 -1.36 14.89
C ALA A 21 7.08 -2.79 14.34
N ILE A 22 7.18 -3.81 15.19
CA ILE A 22 6.94 -5.22 14.82
C ILE A 22 5.46 -5.45 14.47
N SER A 23 4.53 -4.77 15.14
CA SER A 23 3.09 -4.98 14.91
C SER A 23 2.61 -4.43 13.57
N LEU A 24 3.28 -3.42 13.01
CA LEU A 24 2.89 -2.78 11.75
C LEU A 24 2.63 -3.77 10.60
N PRO A 25 3.56 -4.70 10.26
CA PRO A 25 3.33 -5.68 9.20
C PRO A 25 2.37 -6.82 9.56
N PHE A 26 2.04 -7.05 10.84
CA PHE A 26 1.36 -8.28 11.29
C PHE A 26 -0.05 -8.11 11.84
N SER A 27 -0.35 -7.04 12.59
CA SER A 27 -1.65 -6.95 13.26
C SER A 27 -2.06 -5.53 13.65
N LYS A 28 -3.23 -5.13 13.16
CA LYS A 28 -3.94 -3.91 13.58
C LYS A 28 -4.25 -3.93 15.08
N PHE A 29 -4.58 -5.10 15.62
CA PHE A 29 -4.97 -5.25 17.02
C PHE A 29 -3.77 -5.04 17.95
N THR A 30 -2.67 -5.75 17.75
CA THR A 30 -1.48 -5.60 18.60
C THR A 30 -0.88 -4.20 18.47
N LEU A 31 -0.94 -3.62 17.27
CA LEU A 31 -0.56 -2.24 17.03
C LEU A 31 -1.34 -1.26 17.93
N SER A 32 -2.67 -1.38 17.99
CA SER A 32 -3.48 -0.58 18.91
C SER A 32 -3.13 -0.83 20.37
N VAL A 33 -2.97 -2.08 20.79
CA VAL A 33 -2.61 -2.43 22.17
C VAL A 33 -1.31 -1.72 22.58
N PHE A 34 -0.28 -1.75 21.74
CA PHE A 34 1.00 -1.11 22.06
C PHE A 34 0.97 0.41 21.93
N GLN A 35 0.12 0.98 21.07
CA GLN A 35 -0.14 2.43 21.06
C GLN A 35 -0.78 2.90 22.38
N PHE A 36 -1.73 2.16 22.94
CA PHE A 36 -2.30 2.47 24.26
C PHE A 36 -1.28 2.25 25.39
N ALA A 37 -0.51 1.16 25.33
CA ALA A 37 0.57 0.92 26.29
C ALA A 37 1.60 2.06 26.28
N LEU A 38 1.91 2.63 25.12
CA LEU A 38 2.78 3.80 24.98
C LEU A 38 2.22 5.03 25.69
N ILE A 39 0.89 5.29 25.62
CA ILE A 39 0.25 6.37 26.40
C ILE A 39 0.36 6.11 27.90
N VAL A 40 0.10 4.87 28.34
CA VAL A 40 0.20 4.50 29.77
C VAL A 40 1.61 4.71 30.28
N ILE A 41 2.63 4.28 29.52
CA ILE A 41 4.04 4.55 29.84
C ILE A 41 4.30 6.05 29.91
N TRP A 42 3.76 6.81 28.95
CA TRP A 42 3.95 8.26 28.89
C TRP A 42 3.32 9.03 30.06
N LEU A 43 2.16 8.60 30.54
CA LEU A 43 1.52 9.19 31.73
C LEU A 43 2.30 8.89 33.01
N ASN A 44 2.90 7.70 33.10
CA ASN A 44 3.59 7.22 34.30
C ASN A 44 5.06 7.65 34.39
N GLU A 45 5.68 8.01 33.27
CA GLU A 45 7.11 8.36 33.23
C GLU A 45 7.44 9.56 34.13
N GLY A 46 8.42 9.40 35.04
CA GLY A 46 8.89 10.46 35.93
C GLY A 46 8.07 10.58 37.23
N ILE A 47 7.06 9.73 37.43
CA ILE A 47 6.36 9.62 38.72
C ILE A 47 7.12 8.62 39.60
N ASP A 48 7.69 9.11 40.70
CA ASP A 48 8.26 8.25 41.72
C ASP A 48 7.16 7.64 42.59
N TRP A 49 6.69 6.47 42.19
CA TRP A 49 5.69 5.71 42.94
C TRP A 49 6.22 5.15 44.27
N LYS A 50 7.54 5.09 44.49
CA LYS A 50 8.12 4.52 45.73
C LYS A 50 8.17 5.55 46.86
N SER A 51 8.68 6.76 46.61
CA SER A 51 8.65 7.84 47.62
C SER A 51 7.24 8.33 47.94
N ARG A 52 6.28 8.05 47.05
CA ARG A 52 4.89 8.54 47.14
C ARG A 52 3.87 7.55 47.70
N ARG A 53 4.31 6.37 48.18
CA ARG A 53 3.43 5.40 48.89
C ARG A 53 3.16 5.87 50.32
N GLN A 54 2.05 6.56 50.55
CA GLN A 54 1.57 6.79 51.93
C GLN A 54 1.18 5.46 52.58
N PRO A 55 1.54 5.18 53.85
CA PRO A 55 1.16 3.94 54.54
C PRO A 55 -0.37 3.79 54.62
N ILE A 56 -0.89 2.57 54.41
CA ILE A 56 -2.32 2.27 54.61
C ILE A 56 -2.58 2.29 56.11
N ASN A 57 -3.43 3.21 56.57
CA ASN A 57 -3.89 3.14 57.95
C ASN A 57 -4.92 2.00 58.08
N LYS A 58 -4.58 0.96 58.87
CA LYS A 58 -5.41 -0.25 59.02
C LYS A 58 -6.75 0.01 59.70
N GLU A 59 -6.89 1.13 60.41
CA GLU A 59 -8.12 1.51 61.12
C GLU A 59 -9.18 2.16 60.20
N ASN A 60 -8.79 2.67 59.03
CA ASN A 60 -9.71 3.32 58.08
C ASN A 60 -9.29 3.05 56.63
N ILE A 61 -9.44 1.78 56.24
CA ILE A 61 -9.07 1.26 54.92
C ILE A 61 -9.73 2.06 53.77
N PRO A 62 -11.05 2.34 53.77
CA PRO A 62 -11.70 3.02 52.64
C PRO A 62 -11.13 4.43 52.39
N THR A 63 -10.96 5.20 53.45
CA THR A 63 -10.45 6.58 53.40
C THR A 63 -9.00 6.64 52.95
N SER A 64 -8.18 5.68 53.39
CA SER A 64 -6.78 5.55 52.96
C SER A 64 -6.66 5.14 51.48
N LEU A 65 -7.60 4.33 50.98
CA LEU A 65 -7.67 3.91 49.57
C LEU A 65 -8.05 5.10 48.67
N ILE A 66 -9.08 5.86 49.06
CA ILE A 66 -9.53 7.07 48.35
C ILE A 66 -8.41 8.10 48.27
N ARG A 67 -7.68 8.34 49.37
CA ARG A 67 -6.53 9.25 49.40
C ARG A 67 -5.40 8.81 48.47
N ARG A 68 -5.13 7.50 48.39
CA ARG A 68 -4.13 6.95 47.45
C ARG A 68 -4.53 7.13 45.99
N ILE A 69 -5.80 6.86 45.66
CA ILE A 69 -6.35 7.03 44.31
C ILE A 69 -6.30 8.50 43.89
N SER A 70 -6.78 9.41 44.76
CA SER A 70 -6.80 10.84 44.46
C SER A 70 -5.39 11.42 44.32
N PHE A 71 -4.43 10.96 45.13
CA PHE A 71 -3.04 11.34 45.01
C PHE A 71 -2.40 10.83 43.71
N GLY A 72 -2.65 9.57 43.34
CA GLY A 72 -2.20 9.00 42.07
C GLY A 72 -2.75 9.78 40.87
N ALA A 73 -4.05 10.09 40.88
CA ALA A 73 -4.70 10.91 39.86
C ALA A 73 -4.08 12.31 39.76
N LYS A 74 -3.76 12.95 40.90
CA LYS A 74 -3.09 14.26 40.93
C LYS A 74 -1.69 14.20 40.33
N ALA A 75 -0.90 13.17 40.66
CA ALA A 75 0.44 12.99 40.11
C ALA A 75 0.41 12.78 38.58
N ILE A 76 -0.50 11.93 38.10
CA ILE A 76 -0.72 11.70 36.66
C ILE A 76 -1.17 13.01 35.98
N GLY A 77 -2.12 13.74 36.56
CA GLY A 77 -2.60 15.01 36.02
C GLY A 77 -1.50 16.08 35.91
N GLN A 78 -0.67 16.23 36.95
CA GLN A 78 0.48 17.13 36.91
C GLN A 78 1.49 16.74 35.83
N ASN A 79 1.77 15.45 35.68
CA ASN A 79 2.70 14.96 34.66
C ASN A 79 2.15 15.15 33.24
N PHE A 80 0.85 14.91 33.04
CA PHE A 80 0.13 15.18 31.80
C PHE A 80 0.25 16.65 31.41
N ILE A 81 -0.07 17.58 32.31
CA ILE A 81 0.02 19.03 32.05
C ILE A 81 1.45 19.42 31.67
N ARG A 82 2.46 18.90 32.38
CA ARG A 82 3.88 19.16 32.08
C ARG A 82 4.24 18.70 30.67
N LYS A 83 3.88 17.47 30.29
CA LYS A 83 4.22 16.89 28.98
C LYS A 83 3.46 17.57 27.84
N ILE A 84 2.18 17.94 28.04
CA ILE A 84 1.42 18.74 27.09
C ILE A 84 2.05 20.13 26.90
N ARG A 85 2.56 20.76 27.97
CA ARG A 85 3.29 22.04 27.84
C ARG A 85 4.55 21.89 26.99
N VAL A 86 5.31 20.81 27.16
CA VAL A 86 6.48 20.49 26.30
C VAL A 86 6.04 20.29 24.85
N PHE A 87 4.97 19.54 24.61
CA PHE A 87 4.39 19.37 23.27
C PHE A 87 3.98 20.70 22.62
N LEU A 88 3.22 21.54 23.32
CA LEU A 88 2.75 22.84 22.81
C LEU A 88 3.91 23.82 22.55
N SER A 89 5.01 23.68 23.28
CA SER A 89 6.23 24.48 23.04
C SER A 89 7.01 24.04 21.79
N ASN A 90 6.70 22.88 21.21
CA ASN A 90 7.38 22.33 20.04
C ASN A 90 6.55 22.58 18.76
N PRO A 91 6.92 23.57 17.92
CA PRO A 91 6.11 23.92 16.75
C PRO A 91 6.00 22.79 15.73
N ILE A 92 7.03 21.94 15.62
CA ILE A 92 7.00 20.79 14.72
C ILE A 92 5.95 19.77 15.19
N ALA A 93 5.92 19.47 16.49
CA ALA A 93 4.95 18.54 17.05
C ALA A 93 3.52 19.04 16.91
N VAL A 94 3.30 20.34 17.16
CA VAL A 94 1.99 20.98 17.00
C VAL A 94 1.51 20.92 15.55
N VAL A 95 2.38 21.22 14.58
CA VAL A 95 2.03 21.10 13.15
C VAL A 95 1.72 19.66 12.76
N LEU A 96 2.48 18.68 13.22
CA LEU A 96 2.18 17.26 12.96
C LEU A 96 0.83 16.83 13.55
N ALA A 97 0.54 17.22 14.80
CA ALA A 97 -0.74 16.94 15.45
C ALA A 97 -1.92 17.70 14.81
N SER A 98 -1.66 18.87 14.20
CA SER A 98 -2.70 19.71 13.61
C SER A 98 -3.43 19.02 12.46
N LEU A 99 -2.86 18.00 11.81
CA LEU A 99 -3.60 17.22 10.81
C LEU A 99 -4.80 16.49 11.43
N TYR A 100 -4.65 15.96 12.66
CA TYR A 100 -5.78 15.40 13.38
C TYR A 100 -6.80 16.49 13.74
N LEU A 101 -6.32 17.66 14.15
CA LEU A 101 -7.19 18.80 14.47
C LEU A 101 -7.95 19.33 13.25
N LEU A 102 -7.39 19.21 12.05
CA LEU A 102 -8.08 19.52 10.80
C LEU A 102 -9.29 18.59 10.59
N HIS A 103 -9.16 17.30 10.91
CA HIS A 103 -10.30 16.36 10.89
C HIS A 103 -11.32 16.68 11.97
N VAL A 104 -10.89 17.13 13.15
CA VAL A 104 -11.81 17.61 14.18
C VAL A 104 -12.55 18.87 13.73
N ALA A 105 -11.86 19.81 13.07
CA ALA A 105 -12.49 20.99 12.51
C ALA A 105 -13.49 20.64 11.39
N GLY A 106 -13.21 19.59 10.61
CA GLY A 106 -14.15 19.05 9.62
C GLY A 106 -15.47 18.53 10.20
N LEU A 107 -15.59 18.38 11.53
CA LEU A 107 -16.87 18.06 12.18
C LEU A 107 -17.87 19.21 12.07
N PHE A 108 -17.43 20.47 11.95
CA PHE A 108 -18.33 21.63 11.84
C PHE A 108 -19.17 21.60 10.55
N THR A 109 -18.69 20.93 9.51
CA THR A 109 -19.36 20.79 8.22
C THR A 109 -19.91 19.38 7.99
N THR A 110 -19.77 18.48 8.98
CA THR A 110 -20.20 17.08 8.88
C THR A 110 -21.64 16.89 9.34
N THR A 111 -22.40 16.09 8.60
CA THR A 111 -23.70 15.57 8.99
C THR A 111 -23.63 14.13 9.53
N ASP A 112 -22.80 13.26 8.94
CA ASP A 112 -22.59 11.87 9.40
C ASP A 112 -21.53 11.79 10.52
N LEU A 113 -21.99 12.03 11.75
CA LEU A 113 -21.14 11.92 12.94
C LEU A 113 -20.67 10.49 13.22
N ALA A 114 -21.43 9.46 12.83
CA ALA A 114 -21.05 8.08 13.07
C ALA A 114 -19.81 7.71 12.24
N TYR A 115 -19.81 8.07 10.96
CA TYR A 115 -18.64 7.92 10.10
C TYR A 115 -17.48 8.77 10.60
N ALA A 116 -17.71 10.03 10.95
CA ALA A 116 -16.64 10.91 11.42
C ALA A 116 -15.94 10.40 12.68
N MET A 117 -16.70 9.85 13.65
CA MET A 117 -16.10 9.26 14.85
C MET A 117 -15.28 8.01 14.53
N LYS A 118 -15.72 7.18 13.57
CA LYS A 118 -14.93 6.04 13.07
C LYS A 118 -13.64 6.51 12.42
N ASP A 119 -13.70 7.59 11.63
CA ASP A 119 -12.55 8.16 10.93
C ASP A 119 -11.53 8.77 11.91
N LEU A 120 -11.99 9.62 12.84
CA LEU A 120 -11.17 10.19 13.91
C LEU A 120 -10.49 9.10 14.74
N ARG A 121 -11.22 8.04 15.13
CA ARG A 121 -10.63 6.90 15.84
C ARG A 121 -9.51 6.25 15.04
N THR A 122 -9.69 6.09 13.72
CA THR A 122 -8.67 5.52 12.84
C THR A 122 -7.42 6.41 12.78
N LYS A 123 -7.62 7.72 12.82
CA LYS A 123 -6.59 8.76 12.70
C LYS A 123 -5.97 9.20 14.02
N LEU A 124 -6.38 8.64 15.16
CA LEU A 124 -5.76 8.87 16.48
C LEU A 124 -4.22 8.81 16.49
N PRO A 125 -3.54 7.93 15.72
CA PRO A 125 -2.08 7.93 15.65
C PRO A 125 -1.46 9.28 15.24
N LEU A 126 -2.16 10.09 14.43
CA LEU A 126 -1.73 11.44 14.03
C LEU A 126 -1.68 12.41 15.20
N LEU A 127 -2.47 12.18 16.25
CA LEU A 127 -2.44 12.98 17.49
C LEU A 127 -1.48 12.38 18.52
N LEU A 128 -1.56 11.06 18.71
CA LEU A 128 -0.83 10.34 19.75
C LEU A 128 0.69 10.46 19.58
N PHE A 129 1.20 10.15 18.38
CA PHE A 129 2.65 10.09 18.18
C PHE A 129 3.36 11.43 18.31
N PRO A 130 2.86 12.55 17.75
CA PRO A 130 3.50 13.85 17.99
C PRO A 130 3.54 14.23 19.47
N ILE A 131 2.44 14.04 20.21
CA ILE A 131 2.37 14.36 21.65
C ILE A 131 3.40 13.55 22.44
N VAL A 132 3.43 12.23 22.22
CA VAL A 132 4.30 11.34 22.99
C VAL A 132 5.75 11.51 22.58
N MET A 133 6.06 11.49 21.28
CA MET A 133 7.45 11.47 20.80
C MET A 133 8.17 12.81 20.98
N SER A 134 7.43 13.94 21.02
CA SER A 134 8.04 15.25 21.28
C SER A 134 8.41 15.48 22.74
N SER A 135 7.89 14.67 23.66
CA SER A 135 8.02 14.85 25.11
C SER A 135 8.57 13.63 25.85
N MET A 136 8.89 12.55 25.13
CA MET A 136 9.64 11.40 25.64
C MET A 136 11.15 11.63 25.53
N PRO A 137 11.97 10.87 26.27
CA PRO A 137 13.43 10.92 26.13
C PRO A 137 13.89 10.54 24.72
N ARG A 138 14.98 11.15 24.28
CA ARG A 138 15.61 10.81 22.99
C ARG A 138 16.33 9.47 23.08
N PHE A 139 16.20 8.67 22.04
CA PHE A 139 16.96 7.45 21.87
C PHE A 139 18.37 7.75 21.33
N SER A 140 19.33 6.94 21.79
CA SER A 140 20.66 6.90 21.20
C SER A 140 20.60 6.29 19.80
N THR A 141 21.60 6.58 18.97
CA THR A 141 21.66 6.05 17.59
C THR A 141 21.65 4.52 17.57
N LEU A 142 22.23 3.85 18.57
CA LEU A 142 22.17 2.40 18.71
C LEU A 142 20.74 1.90 18.95
N LYS A 143 19.98 2.53 19.85
CA LYS A 143 18.56 2.20 20.07
C LYS A 143 17.76 2.40 18.78
N THR A 144 17.96 3.51 18.09
CA THR A 144 17.30 3.78 16.80
C THR A 144 17.59 2.66 15.78
N ARG A 145 18.86 2.27 15.61
CA ARG A 145 19.26 1.18 14.70
C ARG A 145 18.63 -0.16 15.08
N ILE A 146 18.59 -0.50 16.37
CA ILE A 146 17.97 -1.75 16.85
C ILE A 146 16.47 -1.76 16.54
N LEU A 147 15.76 -0.65 16.77
CA LEU A 147 14.34 -0.54 16.44
C LEU A 147 14.10 -0.73 14.93
N LEU A 148 14.90 -0.06 14.08
CA LEU A 148 14.84 -0.25 12.63
C LEU A 148 15.17 -1.69 12.21
N GLY A 149 16.09 -2.34 12.93
CA GLY A 149 16.43 -3.75 12.76
C GLY A 149 15.25 -4.68 13.06
N PHE A 150 14.54 -4.47 14.19
CA PHE A 150 13.35 -5.25 14.53
C PHE A 150 12.20 -5.01 13.54
N PHE A 151 11.97 -3.77 13.12
CA PHE A 151 11.03 -3.47 12.04
C PHE A 151 11.38 -4.22 10.75
N SER A 152 12.64 -4.15 10.34
CA SER A 152 13.13 -4.81 9.13
C SER A 152 12.98 -6.33 9.22
N ALA A 153 13.34 -6.93 10.36
CA ALA A 153 13.16 -8.36 10.61
C ALA A 153 11.69 -8.78 10.54
N ALA A 154 10.77 -7.98 11.07
CA ALA A 154 9.33 -8.23 10.99
C ALA A 154 8.85 -8.21 9.53
N VAL A 155 9.27 -7.22 8.74
CA VAL A 155 8.92 -7.14 7.31
C VAL A 155 9.48 -8.31 6.52
N ILE A 156 10.76 -8.66 6.71
CA ILE A 156 11.41 -9.81 6.05
C ILE A 156 10.66 -11.09 6.40
N THR A 157 10.35 -11.30 7.68
CA THR A 157 9.56 -12.46 8.13
C THR A 157 8.21 -12.52 7.44
N GLY A 158 7.50 -11.38 7.33
CA GLY A 158 6.25 -11.29 6.56
C GLY A 158 6.42 -11.71 5.09
N THR A 159 7.48 -11.26 4.41
CA THR A 159 7.74 -11.66 3.01
C THR A 159 8.05 -13.15 2.86
N LEU A 160 8.73 -13.75 3.83
CA LEU A 160 9.03 -15.18 3.83
C LEU A 160 7.77 -16.02 4.09
N ILE A 161 6.88 -15.57 4.99
CA ILE A 161 5.57 -16.19 5.19
C ILE A 161 4.74 -16.12 3.91
N SER A 162 4.70 -14.96 3.24
CA SER A 162 4.03 -14.81 1.94
C SER A 162 4.59 -15.77 0.88
N LEU A 163 5.90 -16.04 0.88
CA LEU A 163 6.50 -17.03 -0.02
C LEU A 163 6.02 -18.46 0.29
N VAL A 164 5.97 -18.85 1.57
CA VAL A 164 5.46 -20.17 1.96
C VAL A 164 4.01 -20.34 1.50
N VAL A 165 3.21 -19.28 1.65
CA VAL A 165 1.80 -19.24 1.20
C VAL A 165 1.70 -19.35 -0.31
N TYR A 166 2.53 -18.60 -1.04
CA TYR A 166 2.63 -18.67 -2.51
C TYR A 166 2.91 -20.09 -3.01
N LEU A 167 3.76 -20.85 -2.30
CA LEU A 167 4.13 -22.21 -2.68
C LEU A 167 3.07 -23.28 -2.32
N GLN A 168 2.03 -22.93 -1.56
CA GLN A 168 1.09 -23.91 -0.99
C GLN A 168 -0.35 -23.78 -1.47
N LYS A 169 -0.76 -22.66 -2.06
CA LYS A 169 -2.15 -22.40 -2.41
C LYS A 169 -2.26 -21.87 -3.84
N ASP A 170 -3.42 -22.13 -4.45
CA ASP A 170 -3.81 -21.46 -5.69
C ASP A 170 -4.40 -20.08 -5.35
N PHE A 171 -4.13 -19.10 -6.22
CA PHE A 171 -4.64 -17.73 -6.05
C PHE A 171 -5.24 -17.21 -7.34
N LYS A 172 -6.32 -16.45 -7.22
CA LYS A 172 -6.90 -15.67 -8.32
C LYS A 172 -6.14 -14.35 -8.52
N ASP A 173 -5.70 -13.74 -7.42
CA ASP A 173 -4.84 -12.56 -7.40
C ASP A 173 -3.62 -12.82 -6.52
N ILE A 174 -2.42 -12.74 -7.11
CA ILE A 174 -1.14 -12.94 -6.41
C ILE A 174 -0.95 -12.02 -5.21
N ARG A 175 -1.67 -10.89 -5.16
CA ARG A 175 -1.64 -9.96 -4.03
C ARG A 175 -2.23 -10.52 -2.73
N GLU A 176 -3.00 -11.61 -2.82
CA GLU A 176 -3.60 -12.30 -1.68
C GLU A 176 -2.58 -13.04 -0.81
N ILE A 177 -1.36 -13.28 -1.30
CA ILE A 177 -0.28 -13.88 -0.49
C ILE A 177 0.13 -12.99 0.69
N SER A 178 -0.21 -11.68 0.65
CA SER A 178 -0.03 -10.76 1.77
C SER A 178 -1.12 -10.96 2.83
N LEU A 179 -0.91 -11.93 3.72
CA LEU A 179 -1.94 -12.43 4.64
C LEU A 179 -2.43 -11.42 5.70
N PHE A 180 -1.52 -10.65 6.29
CA PHE A 180 -1.81 -9.93 7.54
C PHE A 180 -2.41 -8.54 7.33
N ILE A 181 -1.95 -7.86 6.28
CA ILE A 181 -2.35 -6.51 5.92
C ILE A 181 -2.40 -6.42 4.39
N SER A 182 -3.01 -5.37 3.85
CA SER A 182 -3.11 -5.23 2.39
C SER A 182 -1.73 -5.15 1.74
N SER A 183 -1.59 -5.82 0.60
CA SER A 183 -0.37 -5.90 -0.21
C SER A 183 0.21 -4.51 -0.54
N VAL A 184 -0.66 -3.53 -0.75
CA VAL A 184 -0.28 -2.12 -0.95
C VAL A 184 0.46 -1.57 0.28
N ARG A 185 -0.11 -1.69 1.49
CA ARG A 185 0.53 -1.17 2.73
C ARG A 185 1.79 -1.93 3.06
N PHE A 186 1.77 -3.25 2.86
CA PHE A 186 2.95 -4.08 3.08
C PHE A 186 4.09 -3.73 2.11
N SER A 187 3.77 -3.43 0.84
CA SER A 187 4.79 -3.02 -0.13
C SER A 187 5.50 -1.72 0.24
N LEU A 188 4.81 -0.76 0.87
CA LEU A 188 5.46 0.44 1.42
C LEU A 188 6.47 0.08 2.50
N MET A 189 6.13 -0.86 3.39
CA MET A 189 7.05 -1.32 4.43
C MET A 189 8.25 -2.05 3.83
N VAL A 190 8.04 -2.88 2.80
CA VAL A 190 9.10 -3.56 2.05
C VAL A 190 10.05 -2.56 1.39
N VAL A 191 9.53 -1.52 0.72
CA VAL A 191 10.37 -0.47 0.13
C VAL A 191 11.15 0.29 1.20
N PHE A 192 10.52 0.60 2.33
CA PHE A 192 11.21 1.28 3.41
C PHE A 192 12.34 0.42 4.01
N THR A 193 12.08 -0.86 4.25
CA THR A 193 13.10 -1.82 4.70
C THR A 193 14.21 -2.00 3.67
N PHE A 194 13.89 -2.07 2.38
CA PHE A 194 14.89 -2.09 1.30
C PHE A 194 15.87 -0.92 1.43
N PHE A 195 15.36 0.31 1.61
CA PHE A 195 16.24 1.47 1.77
C PHE A 195 16.98 1.51 3.12
N ILE A 196 16.40 0.99 4.21
CA ILE A 196 17.12 0.85 5.49
C ILE A 196 18.36 -0.04 5.29
N LEU A 197 18.19 -1.22 4.68
CA LEU A 197 19.28 -2.17 4.43
C LEU A 197 20.30 -1.62 3.43
N TRP A 198 19.82 -0.96 2.37
CA TRP A 198 20.67 -0.30 1.40
C TRP A 198 21.58 0.76 2.03
N LEU A 199 21.03 1.60 2.92
CA LEU A 199 21.82 2.62 3.62
C LEU A 199 22.85 2.00 4.57
N GLU A 200 22.51 0.89 5.25
CA GLU A 200 23.48 0.15 6.07
C GLU A 200 24.58 -0.51 5.22
N LEU A 201 24.25 -0.97 4.01
CA LEU A 201 25.21 -1.51 3.05
C LEU A 201 26.24 -0.46 2.60
N LEU A 202 25.80 0.79 2.39
CA LEU A 202 26.66 1.90 1.94
C LEU A 202 27.60 2.43 3.04
N LYS A 203 27.32 2.19 4.33
CA LYS A 203 28.22 2.59 5.42
C LYS A 203 29.53 1.81 5.36
N THR A 204 30.65 2.51 5.17
CA THR A 204 32.00 1.91 5.18
C THR A 204 32.44 1.60 6.62
N GLY A 205 33.20 0.53 6.83
CA GLY A 205 33.79 0.17 8.13
C GLY A 205 32.85 -0.32 9.24
N SER A 206 31.52 -0.24 9.06
CA SER A 206 30.55 -0.61 10.11
C SER A 206 30.28 -2.12 10.23
N TRP A 207 30.38 -2.85 9.11
CA TRP A 207 29.95 -4.25 9.01
C TRP A 207 31.02 -5.11 8.32
N LYS A 208 31.19 -6.35 8.79
CA LYS A 208 32.01 -7.37 8.11
C LYS A 208 31.42 -7.65 6.72
N ILE A 209 32.27 -8.05 5.77
CA ILE A 209 31.86 -8.33 4.39
C ILE A 209 30.74 -9.37 4.30
N SER A 210 30.76 -10.40 5.16
CA SER A 210 29.71 -11.42 5.22
C SER A 210 28.34 -10.84 5.58
N VAL A 211 28.28 -9.90 6.53
CA VAL A 211 27.03 -9.22 6.91
C VAL A 211 26.55 -8.30 5.78
N ARG A 212 27.46 -7.62 5.07
CA ARG A 212 27.12 -6.82 3.90
C ARG A 212 26.52 -7.68 2.77
N LEU A 213 27.07 -8.88 2.55
CA LEU A 213 26.52 -9.83 1.59
C LEU A 213 25.11 -10.28 1.99
N VAL A 214 24.85 -10.51 3.28
CA VAL A 214 23.50 -10.80 3.77
C VAL A 214 22.54 -9.63 3.51
N PHE A 215 22.93 -8.39 3.78
CA PHE A 215 22.08 -7.21 3.45
C PHE A 215 21.80 -7.09 1.96
N LEU A 216 22.79 -7.37 1.11
CA LEU A 216 22.62 -7.37 -0.35
C LEU A 216 21.61 -8.44 -0.78
N LEU A 217 21.79 -9.68 -0.33
CA LEU A 217 20.89 -10.79 -0.66
C LEU A 217 19.45 -10.52 -0.20
N ILE A 218 19.27 -9.98 1.01
CA ILE A 218 17.95 -9.61 1.51
C ILE A 218 17.37 -8.45 0.67
N SER A 219 18.16 -7.45 0.29
CA SER A 219 17.67 -6.35 -0.54
C SER A 219 17.22 -6.83 -1.93
N VAL A 220 17.96 -7.77 -2.53
CA VAL A 220 17.57 -8.44 -3.77
C VAL A 220 16.28 -9.22 -3.57
N TRP A 221 16.16 -9.99 -2.48
CA TRP A 221 14.93 -10.69 -2.13
C TRP A 221 13.72 -9.75 -1.99
N LEU A 222 13.87 -8.63 -1.28
CA LEU A 222 12.78 -7.66 -1.10
C LEU A 222 12.34 -7.02 -2.43
N PHE A 223 13.29 -6.76 -3.34
CA PHE A 223 12.97 -6.30 -4.68
C PHE A 223 12.23 -7.38 -5.50
N MET A 224 12.70 -8.63 -5.45
CA MET A 224 12.03 -9.77 -6.09
C MET A 224 10.63 -10.00 -5.51
N TYR A 225 10.44 -9.79 -4.22
CA TYR A 225 9.12 -9.86 -3.58
C TYR A 225 8.16 -8.81 -4.15
N LEU A 226 8.62 -7.57 -4.38
CA LEU A 226 7.79 -6.53 -5.00
C LEU A 226 7.37 -6.88 -6.43
N LEU A 227 8.25 -7.56 -7.19
CA LEU A 227 7.91 -8.10 -8.51
C LEU A 227 6.90 -9.24 -8.40
N LEU A 228 7.08 -10.15 -7.45
CA LEU A 228 6.19 -11.29 -7.20
C LEU A 228 4.75 -10.83 -6.92
N ILE A 229 4.56 -9.83 -6.04
CA ILE A 229 3.21 -9.30 -5.74
C ILE A 229 2.71 -8.25 -6.75
N GLU A 230 3.41 -8.08 -7.87
CA GLU A 230 3.09 -7.09 -8.92
C GLU A 230 2.85 -5.66 -8.39
N SER A 231 3.61 -5.24 -7.36
CA SER A 231 3.40 -3.94 -6.71
C SER A 231 3.99 -2.80 -7.54
N VAL A 232 3.16 -2.24 -8.44
CA VAL A 232 3.54 -1.08 -9.28
C VAL A 232 4.02 0.10 -8.43
N ILE A 233 3.29 0.47 -7.37
CA ILE A 233 3.68 1.60 -6.51
C ILE A 233 5.00 1.32 -5.78
N GLY A 234 5.25 0.08 -5.35
CA GLY A 234 6.48 -0.31 -4.69
C GLY A 234 7.68 -0.21 -5.64
N LEU A 235 7.56 -0.78 -6.84
CA LEU A 235 8.60 -0.76 -7.87
C LEU A 235 8.91 0.66 -8.35
N VAL A 236 7.89 1.45 -8.66
CA VAL A 236 8.05 2.86 -9.04
C VAL A 236 8.71 3.66 -7.92
N SER A 237 8.32 3.44 -6.66
CA SER A 237 8.94 4.13 -5.52
C SER A 237 10.42 3.80 -5.37
N VAL A 238 10.83 2.54 -5.55
CA VAL A 238 12.26 2.16 -5.54
C VAL A 238 13.03 2.90 -6.63
N VAL A 239 12.54 2.88 -7.88
CA VAL A 239 13.21 3.52 -9.03
C VAL A 239 13.32 5.02 -8.83
N LEU A 240 12.21 5.70 -8.50
CA LEU A 240 12.19 7.15 -8.34
C LEU A 240 13.04 7.62 -7.16
N ILE A 241 12.95 6.96 -6.01
CA ILE A 241 13.73 7.35 -4.83
C ILE A 241 15.22 7.04 -5.03
N ALA A 242 15.58 5.87 -5.55
CA ALA A 242 16.98 5.51 -5.81
C ALA A 242 17.60 6.45 -6.86
N GLY A 243 16.88 6.74 -7.94
CA GLY A 243 17.30 7.71 -8.96
C GLY A 243 17.48 9.12 -8.41
N PHE A 244 16.52 9.59 -7.60
CA PHE A 244 16.64 10.87 -6.92
C PHE A 244 17.87 10.92 -6.00
N LEU A 245 18.12 9.88 -5.19
CA LEU A 245 19.28 9.80 -4.31
C LEU A 245 20.59 9.77 -5.10
N LEU A 246 20.64 9.03 -6.22
CA LEU A 246 21.78 8.98 -7.12
C LEU A 246 22.11 10.38 -7.67
N VAL A 247 21.11 11.09 -8.20
CA VAL A 247 21.28 12.45 -8.72
C VAL A 247 21.70 13.39 -7.60
N ARG A 248 21.06 13.33 -6.43
CA ARG A 248 21.39 14.16 -5.27
C ARG A 248 22.85 13.99 -4.84
N GLU A 249 23.36 12.76 -4.82
CA GLU A 249 24.75 12.50 -4.43
C GLU A 249 25.74 12.93 -5.52
N ALA A 250 25.41 12.68 -6.80
CA ALA A 250 26.22 13.12 -7.93
C ALA A 250 26.34 14.66 -7.99
N LEU A 251 25.28 15.40 -7.66
CA LEU A 251 25.30 16.87 -7.64
C LEU A 251 26.30 17.45 -6.63
N LYS A 252 26.62 16.73 -5.55
CA LYS A 252 27.66 17.12 -4.57
C LYS A 252 29.08 16.92 -5.10
N ASN A 253 29.26 16.07 -6.11
CA ASN A 253 30.58 15.80 -6.69
C ASN A 253 31.08 17.02 -7.49
N GLN A 254 32.39 17.25 -7.54
CA GLN A 254 32.97 18.36 -8.30
C GLN A 254 33.05 18.06 -9.81
N ILE A 255 33.08 16.77 -10.19
CA ILE A 255 33.26 16.35 -11.57
C ILE A 255 31.94 16.46 -12.35
N LYS A 256 31.87 17.35 -13.34
CA LYS A 256 30.67 17.54 -14.19
C LYS A 256 30.22 16.25 -14.90
N ALA A 257 31.17 15.43 -15.35
CA ALA A 257 30.87 14.15 -16.00
C ALA A 257 30.08 13.19 -15.09
N VAL A 258 30.36 13.15 -13.78
CA VAL A 258 29.60 12.33 -12.82
C VAL A 258 28.15 12.79 -12.70
N LYS A 259 27.91 14.11 -12.72
CA LYS A 259 26.56 14.70 -12.69
C LYS A 259 25.76 14.31 -13.93
N ILE A 260 26.36 14.49 -15.11
CA ILE A 260 25.75 14.16 -16.40
C ILE A 260 25.48 12.65 -16.47
N ALA A 261 26.45 11.82 -16.09
CA ALA A 261 26.31 10.36 -16.09
C ALA A 261 25.19 9.89 -15.15
N ALA A 262 25.07 10.46 -13.94
CA ALA A 262 24.01 10.12 -13.00
C ALA A 262 22.61 10.48 -13.53
N VAL A 263 22.45 11.67 -14.11
CA VAL A 263 21.19 12.11 -14.73
C VAL A 263 20.87 11.25 -15.95
N ALA A 264 21.85 10.99 -16.82
CA ALA A 264 21.70 10.14 -17.99
C ALA A 264 21.34 8.71 -17.61
N LEU A 265 21.93 8.15 -16.55
CA LEU A 265 21.59 6.82 -16.03
C LEU A 265 20.16 6.78 -15.52
N PHE A 266 19.74 7.77 -14.73
CA PHE A 266 18.36 7.82 -14.23
C PHE A 266 17.34 7.93 -15.37
N ILE A 267 17.56 8.85 -16.32
CA ILE A 267 16.73 8.99 -17.52
C ILE A 267 16.75 7.70 -18.33
N GLY A 268 17.90 7.08 -18.53
CA GLY A 268 18.04 5.81 -19.25
C GLY A 268 17.24 4.68 -18.63
N ILE A 269 17.24 4.54 -17.29
CA ILE A 269 16.43 3.56 -16.57
C ILE A 269 14.93 3.82 -16.79
N VAL A 270 14.48 5.06 -16.59
CA VAL A 270 13.06 5.43 -16.76
C VAL A 270 12.62 5.21 -18.22
N SER A 271 13.43 5.63 -19.18
CA SER A 271 13.18 5.42 -20.62
C SER A 271 13.16 3.94 -21.00
N THR A 272 14.01 3.10 -20.41
CA THR A 272 14.01 1.65 -20.65
C THR A 272 12.73 1.00 -20.14
N ILE A 273 12.28 1.38 -18.95
CA ILE A 273 11.00 0.90 -18.38
C ILE A 273 9.83 1.38 -19.24
N GLY A 274 9.85 2.65 -19.67
CA GLY A 274 8.85 3.22 -20.58
C GLY A 274 8.81 2.50 -21.92
N TRP A 275 9.98 2.24 -22.53
CA TRP A 275 10.12 1.47 -23.76
C TRP A 275 9.60 0.05 -23.60
N TYR A 276 10.01 -0.69 -22.56
CA TYR A 276 9.51 -2.04 -22.30
C TYR A 276 7.98 -2.07 -22.15
N THR A 277 7.42 -1.09 -21.45
CA THR A 277 5.97 -0.95 -21.28
C THR A 277 5.30 -0.70 -22.63
N TYR A 278 5.82 0.23 -23.43
CA TYR A 278 5.31 0.55 -24.76
C TYR A 278 5.38 -0.65 -25.71
N SER A 279 6.53 -1.34 -25.78
CA SER A 279 6.70 -2.55 -26.58
C SER A 279 5.75 -3.66 -26.13
N SER A 280 5.56 -3.84 -24.82
CA SER A 280 4.60 -4.81 -24.29
C SER A 280 3.16 -4.47 -24.68
N ILE A 281 2.79 -3.18 -24.65
CA ILE A 281 1.46 -2.73 -25.09
C ILE A 281 1.26 -3.00 -26.59
N ILE A 282 2.25 -2.70 -27.43
CA ILE A 282 2.18 -3.02 -28.86
C ILE A 282 2.00 -4.51 -29.07
N GLU A 283 2.82 -5.34 -28.41
CA GLU A 283 2.74 -6.79 -28.56
C GLU A 283 1.37 -7.33 -28.14
N LEU A 284 0.82 -6.85 -27.02
CA LEU A 284 -0.46 -7.30 -26.48
C LEU A 284 -1.66 -6.81 -27.29
N THR A 285 -1.57 -5.64 -27.92
CA THR A 285 -2.65 -5.05 -28.74
C THR A 285 -2.49 -5.33 -30.24
N TYR A 286 -1.38 -5.96 -30.64
CA TYR A 286 -1.10 -6.26 -32.04
C TYR A 286 -2.18 -7.18 -32.62
N ARG A 287 -2.81 -6.73 -33.71
CA ARG A 287 -3.80 -7.52 -34.46
C ARG A 287 -3.12 -8.08 -35.71
N PRO A 288 -2.84 -9.40 -35.78
CA PRO A 288 -2.21 -9.97 -36.96
C PRO A 288 -3.12 -9.81 -38.19
N LYS A 289 -2.51 -9.60 -39.36
CA LYS A 289 -3.26 -9.68 -40.62
C LYS A 289 -3.59 -11.15 -40.89
N LEU A 290 -4.87 -11.49 -40.83
CA LEU A 290 -5.34 -12.85 -40.98
C LEU A 290 -5.96 -13.05 -42.36
N ASP A 291 -5.48 -14.07 -43.08
CA ASP A 291 -6.10 -14.53 -44.33
C ASP A 291 -7.07 -15.65 -44.02
N ILE A 292 -8.36 -15.30 -43.90
CA ILE A 292 -9.44 -16.23 -43.53
C ILE A 292 -9.54 -17.40 -44.51
N SER A 293 -9.15 -17.20 -45.77
CA SER A 293 -9.22 -18.25 -46.81
C SER A 293 -8.29 -19.43 -46.53
N LYS A 294 -7.25 -19.23 -45.72
CA LYS A 294 -6.26 -20.25 -45.34
C LYS A 294 -6.59 -20.97 -44.05
N LEU A 295 -7.64 -20.56 -43.34
CA LEU A 295 -8.05 -21.21 -42.11
C LEU A 295 -8.82 -22.49 -42.41
N ASP A 296 -8.64 -23.49 -41.56
CA ASP A 296 -9.43 -24.71 -41.62
C ASP A 296 -10.93 -24.36 -41.54
N LYS A 297 -11.71 -24.97 -42.44
CA LYS A 297 -13.16 -24.77 -42.51
C LYS A 297 -13.93 -25.68 -41.55
N PHE A 298 -13.39 -26.85 -41.26
CA PHE A 298 -14.06 -27.86 -40.45
C PHE A 298 -13.14 -28.32 -39.31
N SER A 299 -13.76 -28.65 -38.18
CA SER A 299 -13.10 -29.34 -37.06
C SER A 299 -12.77 -30.79 -37.42
N LYS A 300 -12.04 -31.48 -36.54
CA LYS A 300 -11.81 -32.94 -36.69
C LYS A 300 -13.08 -33.78 -36.57
N LEU A 301 -14.12 -33.26 -35.89
CA LEU A 301 -15.43 -33.91 -35.80
C LEU A 301 -16.36 -33.54 -36.97
N GLY A 302 -15.91 -32.67 -37.88
CA GLY A 302 -16.61 -32.33 -39.12
C GLY A 302 -17.58 -31.16 -39.03
N ASN A 303 -17.67 -30.45 -37.90
CA ASN A 303 -18.49 -29.24 -37.83
C ASN A 303 -17.76 -28.03 -38.43
N GLU A 304 -18.52 -27.10 -39.01
CA GLU A 304 -17.98 -25.89 -39.62
C GLU A 304 -17.50 -24.90 -38.55
N TYR A 305 -16.29 -24.36 -38.74
CA TYR A 305 -15.77 -23.31 -37.89
C TYR A 305 -16.33 -21.95 -38.30
N ARG A 306 -16.80 -21.20 -37.29
CA ARG A 306 -16.96 -19.76 -37.42
C ARG A 306 -15.63 -19.05 -37.11
N HIS A 307 -15.29 -18.05 -37.92
CA HIS A 307 -14.11 -17.20 -37.73
C HIS A 307 -14.55 -15.75 -37.57
N ASP A 308 -14.53 -15.25 -36.33
CA ASP A 308 -14.93 -13.90 -35.99
C ASP A 308 -13.71 -13.07 -35.55
N THR A 309 -13.35 -12.08 -36.36
CA THR A 309 -12.23 -11.15 -36.12
C THR A 309 -12.69 -9.78 -35.62
N ILE A 310 -14.01 -9.60 -35.42
CA ILE A 310 -14.63 -8.31 -35.12
C ILE A 310 -15.10 -8.28 -33.67
N ASN A 311 -15.93 -9.24 -33.24
CA ASN A 311 -16.69 -9.11 -31.99
C ASN A 311 -15.94 -9.59 -30.74
N PHE A 312 -15.01 -10.54 -30.88
CA PHE A 312 -14.31 -11.14 -29.73
C PHE A 312 -12.95 -10.50 -29.41
N GLY A 313 -12.47 -9.58 -30.25
CA GLY A 313 -11.20 -8.90 -30.05
C GLY A 313 -9.97 -9.81 -30.13
N VAL A 314 -8.90 -9.38 -29.46
CA VAL A 314 -7.59 -10.04 -29.46
C VAL A 314 -7.12 -10.25 -28.03
N GLU A 315 -6.52 -11.41 -27.77
CA GLU A 315 -5.90 -11.75 -26.50
C GLU A 315 -4.49 -12.27 -26.76
N ASP A 316 -3.50 -11.68 -26.08
CA ASP A 316 -2.08 -12.03 -26.26
C ASP A 316 -1.60 -11.99 -27.73
N GLY A 317 -2.12 -11.04 -28.52
CA GLY A 317 -1.80 -10.91 -29.94
C GLY A 317 -2.49 -11.91 -30.88
N LYS A 318 -3.52 -12.64 -30.41
CA LYS A 318 -4.28 -13.64 -31.18
C LYS A 318 -5.78 -13.33 -31.17
N TYR A 319 -6.47 -13.53 -32.30
CA TYR A 319 -7.93 -13.38 -32.34
C TYR A 319 -8.62 -14.42 -31.45
N VAL A 320 -9.53 -13.97 -30.60
CA VAL A 320 -10.27 -14.88 -29.72
C VAL A 320 -11.33 -15.66 -30.50
N GLY A 321 -11.97 -15.06 -31.51
CA GLY A 321 -13.10 -15.63 -32.23
C GLY A 321 -12.78 -16.56 -33.40
N ILE A 322 -11.52 -16.99 -33.59
CA ILE A 322 -11.14 -17.93 -34.67
C ILE A 322 -11.26 -19.39 -34.22
N TYR A 323 -11.52 -20.28 -35.18
CA TYR A 323 -11.74 -21.72 -34.96
C TYR A 323 -12.86 -22.00 -33.94
N PHE A 324 -14.01 -21.35 -34.12
CA PHE A 324 -15.13 -21.42 -33.19
C PHE A 324 -16.17 -22.46 -33.62
N ALA A 325 -16.24 -23.58 -32.91
CA ALA A 325 -17.22 -24.65 -33.06
C ALA A 325 -18.01 -24.82 -31.74
N GLU A 326 -19.03 -23.99 -31.56
CA GLU A 326 -19.74 -23.83 -30.28
C GLU A 326 -20.34 -25.12 -29.72
N ALA A 327 -21.08 -25.85 -30.55
CA ALA A 327 -21.79 -27.06 -30.11
C ALA A 327 -20.82 -28.17 -29.66
N GLU A 328 -19.71 -28.35 -30.37
CA GLU A 328 -18.67 -29.31 -29.97
C GLU A 328 -18.02 -28.93 -28.64
N MET A 329 -17.67 -27.66 -28.51
CA MET A 329 -17.03 -27.12 -27.32
C MET A 329 -17.96 -27.21 -26.11
N ALA A 330 -19.25 -26.89 -26.27
CA ALA A 330 -20.26 -26.98 -25.22
C ALA A 330 -20.46 -28.42 -24.73
N ASN A 331 -20.59 -29.38 -25.66
CA ASN A 331 -20.73 -30.79 -25.32
C ASN A 331 -19.48 -31.31 -24.58
N ALA A 332 -18.29 -31.05 -25.12
CA ALA A 332 -17.03 -31.48 -24.50
C ALA A 332 -16.79 -30.82 -23.14
N TRP A 333 -17.21 -29.57 -22.94
CA TRP A 333 -17.10 -28.88 -21.66
C TRP A 333 -18.03 -29.50 -20.61
N ASN A 334 -19.30 -29.70 -20.97
CA ASN A 334 -20.32 -30.25 -20.07
C ASN A 334 -20.02 -31.70 -19.64
N GLU A 335 -19.20 -32.44 -20.38
CA GLU A 335 -18.71 -33.77 -19.97
C GLU A 335 -17.58 -33.70 -18.92
N ARG A 336 -16.89 -32.56 -18.81
CA ARG A 336 -15.67 -32.42 -18.00
C ARG A 336 -15.81 -31.49 -16.81
N SER A 337 -16.73 -30.53 -16.85
CA SER A 337 -16.97 -29.53 -15.81
C SER A 337 -18.27 -29.80 -15.06
N ALA A 338 -18.32 -29.35 -13.80
CA ALA A 338 -19.57 -29.34 -13.03
C ALA A 338 -20.51 -28.19 -13.43
N TYR A 339 -20.00 -27.20 -14.18
CA TYR A 339 -20.76 -26.03 -14.61
C TYR A 339 -21.16 -26.19 -16.07
N ASP A 340 -22.42 -25.85 -16.37
CA ASP A 340 -22.89 -25.81 -17.75
C ASP A 340 -22.17 -24.72 -18.56
N PHE A 341 -21.89 -25.00 -19.83
CA PHE A 341 -21.18 -24.11 -20.75
C PHE A 341 -21.81 -22.71 -20.87
N TYR A 342 -23.15 -22.61 -20.77
CA TYR A 342 -23.90 -21.36 -20.84
C TYR A 342 -24.22 -20.77 -19.46
N ALA A 343 -23.77 -21.40 -18.38
CA ALA A 343 -23.91 -20.86 -17.03
C ALA A 343 -22.85 -19.79 -16.74
N THR A 344 -22.93 -19.23 -15.53
CA THR A 344 -21.93 -18.32 -15.01
C THR A 344 -20.89 -19.04 -14.16
N ASP A 345 -19.64 -18.61 -14.25
CA ASP A 345 -18.55 -19.03 -13.38
C ASP A 345 -18.65 -18.40 -11.99
N ASP A 346 -17.74 -18.77 -11.08
CA ASP A 346 -17.69 -18.23 -9.71
C ASP A 346 -17.44 -16.71 -9.66
N ALA A 347 -16.99 -16.11 -10.76
CA ALA A 347 -16.80 -14.68 -10.90
C ALA A 347 -18.03 -13.96 -11.48
N GLY A 348 -19.11 -14.69 -11.75
CA GLY A 348 -20.33 -14.17 -12.38
C GLY A 348 -20.19 -13.88 -13.87
N GLN A 349 -19.15 -14.39 -14.53
CA GLN A 349 -18.95 -14.25 -15.97
C GLN A 349 -19.55 -15.45 -16.69
N LEU A 350 -20.06 -15.28 -17.91
CA LEU A 350 -20.55 -16.42 -18.69
C LEU A 350 -19.37 -17.31 -19.10
N ILE A 351 -19.48 -18.60 -18.78
CA ILE A 351 -18.41 -19.60 -18.93
C ILE A 351 -17.93 -19.71 -20.37
N MET A 352 -18.84 -19.65 -21.35
CA MET A 352 -18.49 -19.60 -22.76
C MET A 352 -17.39 -18.56 -23.07
N TYR A 353 -17.50 -17.35 -22.54
CA TYR A 353 -16.50 -16.29 -22.77
C TYR A 353 -15.19 -16.57 -22.02
N THR A 354 -15.26 -17.16 -20.83
CA THR A 354 -14.07 -17.56 -20.07
C THR A 354 -13.30 -18.66 -20.81
N ILE A 355 -13.99 -19.70 -21.31
CA ILE A 355 -13.40 -20.82 -22.05
C ILE A 355 -12.71 -20.36 -23.33
N ILE A 356 -13.40 -19.57 -24.17
CA ILE A 356 -12.85 -19.22 -25.50
C ILE A 356 -11.58 -18.37 -25.37
N ARG A 357 -11.54 -17.50 -24.36
CA ARG A 357 -10.38 -16.70 -24.00
C ARG A 357 -9.26 -17.57 -23.44
N TYR A 358 -9.61 -18.52 -22.56
CA TYR A 358 -8.64 -19.43 -21.97
C TYR A 358 -7.97 -20.30 -23.03
N LEU A 359 -8.75 -20.91 -23.90
CA LEU A 359 -8.26 -21.71 -25.03
C LEU A 359 -7.36 -20.87 -25.96
N THR A 360 -7.73 -19.61 -26.22
CA THR A 360 -6.86 -18.67 -26.99
C THR A 360 -5.50 -18.49 -26.33
N SER A 361 -5.48 -18.22 -25.02
CA SER A 361 -4.24 -18.01 -24.27
C SER A 361 -3.38 -19.27 -24.15
N ALA A 362 -4.02 -20.45 -24.24
CA ALA A 362 -3.40 -21.76 -24.18
C ALA A 362 -2.98 -22.31 -25.57
N ASP A 363 -3.13 -21.53 -26.64
CA ASP A 363 -2.84 -21.98 -28.02
C ASP A 363 -3.72 -23.15 -28.51
N LEU A 364 -4.97 -23.20 -28.02
CA LEU A 364 -5.96 -24.23 -28.35
C LEU A 364 -7.09 -23.66 -29.22
N ARG A 365 -7.69 -24.55 -30.03
CA ARG A 365 -8.88 -24.24 -30.85
C ARG A 365 -10.15 -24.27 -29.98
N LYS A 366 -11.23 -23.61 -30.44
CA LYS A 366 -12.49 -23.50 -29.69
C LYS A 366 -13.46 -24.57 -30.16
N ASP A 367 -13.04 -25.82 -29.96
CA ASP A 367 -13.74 -27.05 -30.34
C ASP A 367 -13.58 -28.12 -29.25
N ALA A 368 -14.11 -29.32 -29.50
CA ALA A 368 -14.03 -30.43 -28.56
C ALA A 368 -12.57 -30.87 -28.27
N GLU A 369 -11.67 -30.84 -29.27
CA GLU A 369 -10.27 -31.24 -29.06
C GLU A 369 -9.54 -30.25 -28.16
N GLY A 370 -9.75 -28.95 -28.37
CA GLY A 370 -9.21 -27.91 -27.52
C GLY A 370 -9.69 -28.04 -26.08
N VAL A 371 -10.98 -28.29 -25.86
CA VAL A 371 -11.51 -28.53 -24.51
C VAL A 371 -10.93 -29.81 -23.91
N ASN A 372 -10.83 -30.89 -24.66
CA ASN A 372 -10.27 -32.16 -24.19
C ASN A 372 -8.77 -32.09 -23.87
N ALA A 373 -8.03 -31.14 -24.46
CA ALA A 373 -6.63 -30.89 -24.16
C ALA A 373 -6.41 -30.17 -22.80
N LEU A 374 -7.46 -29.59 -22.19
CA LEU A 374 -7.35 -28.94 -20.88
C LEU A 374 -7.03 -29.96 -19.78
N SER A 375 -6.17 -29.60 -18.83
CA SER A 375 -5.98 -30.38 -17.61
C SER A 375 -7.13 -30.16 -16.61
N SER A 376 -7.22 -30.98 -15.57
CA SER A 376 -8.20 -30.76 -14.49
C SER A 376 -7.97 -29.43 -13.75
N GLU A 377 -6.72 -28.98 -13.69
CA GLU A 377 -6.36 -27.69 -13.10
C GLU A 377 -6.83 -26.53 -13.99
N ASP A 378 -6.65 -26.64 -15.31
CA ASP A 378 -7.15 -25.66 -16.27
C ASP A 378 -8.69 -25.51 -16.18
N ILE A 379 -9.42 -26.61 -16.03
CA ILE A 379 -10.89 -26.58 -15.83
C ILE A 379 -11.23 -25.82 -14.55
N SER A 380 -10.55 -26.14 -13.43
CA SER A 380 -10.78 -25.43 -12.16
C SER A 380 -10.49 -23.92 -12.27
N PHE A 381 -9.48 -23.53 -13.04
CA PHE A 381 -9.18 -22.12 -13.28
C PHE A 381 -10.29 -21.42 -14.06
N ILE A 382 -10.83 -22.07 -15.09
CA ILE A 382 -11.96 -21.53 -15.87
C ILE A 382 -13.21 -21.43 -14.99
N GLU A 383 -13.53 -22.44 -14.19
CA GLU A 383 -14.67 -22.42 -13.24
C GLU A 383 -14.54 -21.29 -12.21
N LYS A 384 -13.32 -20.92 -11.82
CA LYS A 384 -13.02 -19.77 -10.94
C LYS A 384 -13.07 -18.40 -11.66
N GLY A 385 -13.34 -18.39 -12.96
CA GLY A 385 -13.41 -17.21 -13.83
C GLY A 385 -12.04 -16.65 -14.23
N ILE A 386 -11.02 -17.50 -14.35
CA ILE A 386 -9.73 -17.13 -14.93
C ILE A 386 -9.83 -17.36 -16.44
N ALA A 387 -9.91 -16.26 -17.21
CA ALA A 387 -10.06 -16.32 -18.66
C ALA A 387 -8.73 -16.41 -19.45
N ASN A 388 -7.57 -16.37 -18.77
CA ASN A 388 -6.27 -16.41 -19.43
C ASN A 388 -5.28 -17.25 -18.62
N LYS A 389 -4.76 -18.32 -19.22
CA LYS A 389 -3.82 -19.28 -18.62
C LYS A 389 -2.56 -18.60 -18.07
N ARG A 390 -2.06 -17.57 -18.76
CA ARG A 390 -0.84 -16.85 -18.36
C ARG A 390 -0.99 -16.15 -17.03
N TYR A 391 -2.21 -15.77 -16.64
CA TYR A 391 -2.45 -15.09 -15.37
C TYR A 391 -2.01 -15.90 -14.16
N VAL A 392 -1.96 -17.23 -14.28
CA VAL A 392 -1.52 -18.15 -13.22
C VAL A 392 -0.14 -18.73 -13.51
N THR A 393 0.14 -19.09 -14.77
CA THR A 393 1.38 -19.82 -15.10
C THR A 393 2.61 -18.92 -15.24
N THR A 394 2.44 -17.65 -15.62
CA THR A 394 3.55 -16.71 -15.82
C THR A 394 3.22 -15.33 -15.23
N PRO A 395 2.96 -15.22 -13.91
CA PRO A 395 2.64 -13.94 -13.28
C PRO A 395 3.76 -12.92 -13.47
N GLY A 396 3.41 -11.63 -13.51
CA GLY A 396 4.37 -10.57 -13.73
C GLY A 396 3.80 -9.33 -14.40
N LEU A 397 4.69 -8.34 -14.61
CA LEU A 397 4.31 -7.02 -15.10
C LEU A 397 3.59 -7.04 -16.45
N LYS A 398 3.94 -7.95 -17.36
CA LYS A 398 3.26 -8.08 -18.66
C LYS A 398 1.81 -8.54 -18.52
N ASN A 399 1.51 -9.48 -17.62
CA ASN A 399 0.13 -9.88 -17.32
C ASN A 399 -0.65 -8.73 -16.67
N ARG A 400 0.00 -7.97 -15.79
CA ARG A 400 -0.61 -6.77 -15.20
C ARG A 400 -0.99 -5.76 -16.28
N LEU A 401 -0.12 -5.55 -17.28
CA LEU A 401 -0.43 -4.71 -18.44
C LEU A 401 -1.58 -5.28 -19.26
N SER A 402 -1.59 -6.58 -19.55
CA SER A 402 -2.68 -7.25 -20.27
C SER A 402 -4.04 -7.02 -19.59
N LYS A 403 -4.15 -7.23 -18.27
CA LYS A 403 -5.37 -6.95 -17.49
C LYS A 403 -5.81 -5.48 -17.59
N ILE A 404 -4.87 -4.54 -17.60
CA ILE A 404 -5.18 -3.10 -17.73
C ILE A 404 -5.69 -2.78 -19.14
N ILE A 405 -5.07 -3.35 -20.18
CA ILE A 405 -5.45 -3.15 -21.58
C ILE A 405 -6.86 -3.71 -21.82
N THR A 406 -7.13 -4.96 -21.43
CA THR A 406 -8.47 -5.55 -21.56
C THR A 406 -9.52 -4.71 -20.81
N GLY A 407 -9.19 -4.23 -19.62
CA GLY A 407 -10.07 -3.34 -18.87
C GLY A 407 -10.31 -1.99 -19.57
N TYR A 408 -9.29 -1.44 -20.24
CA TYR A 408 -9.41 -0.22 -21.03
C TYR A 408 -10.29 -0.41 -22.27
N GLU A 409 -10.11 -1.51 -23.01
CA GLU A 409 -10.96 -1.85 -24.16
C GLU A 409 -12.42 -1.99 -23.75
N GLN A 410 -12.71 -2.74 -22.68
CA GLN A 410 -14.07 -2.84 -22.12
C GLN A 410 -14.64 -1.49 -21.69
N PHE A 411 -13.82 -0.61 -21.12
CA PHE A 411 -14.24 0.72 -20.72
C PHE A 411 -14.59 1.61 -21.91
N VAL A 412 -13.81 1.56 -22.99
CA VAL A 412 -14.06 2.36 -24.21
C VAL A 412 -15.23 1.82 -25.01
N ASP A 413 -15.30 0.50 -25.20
CA ASP A 413 -16.27 -0.12 -26.11
C ASP A 413 -17.65 -0.28 -25.46
N LEU A 414 -17.69 -0.59 -24.15
CA LEU A 414 -18.93 -0.92 -23.43
C LEU A 414 -19.31 0.09 -22.36
N ASN A 415 -18.53 1.16 -22.18
CA ASN A 415 -18.67 2.12 -21.06
C ASN A 415 -18.73 1.40 -19.70
N ASN A 416 -17.98 0.31 -19.55
CA ASN A 416 -17.97 -0.55 -18.37
C ASN A 416 -16.62 -0.46 -17.63
N PRO A 417 -16.54 0.30 -16.53
CA PRO A 417 -15.32 0.44 -15.73
C PRO A 417 -15.09 -0.74 -14.76
N ASN A 418 -16.05 -1.66 -14.62
CA ASN A 418 -15.98 -2.73 -13.63
C ASN A 418 -14.92 -3.77 -13.99
N GLY A 419 -14.38 -4.49 -12.99
CA GLY A 419 -13.32 -5.49 -13.19
C GLY A 419 -11.92 -4.93 -13.43
N SER A 420 -11.76 -3.63 -13.72
CA SER A 420 -10.46 -2.97 -13.86
C SER A 420 -10.23 -1.89 -12.82
N SER A 421 -9.33 -2.15 -11.86
CA SER A 421 -8.99 -1.19 -10.81
C SER A 421 -8.49 0.16 -11.35
N VAL A 422 -7.90 0.18 -12.56
CA VAL A 422 -7.42 1.41 -13.18
C VAL A 422 -8.60 2.21 -13.78
N MET A 423 -9.54 1.55 -14.44
CA MET A 423 -10.72 2.21 -15.03
C MET A 423 -11.69 2.68 -13.94
N GLN A 424 -11.86 1.91 -12.86
CA GLN A 424 -12.60 2.35 -11.67
C GLN A 424 -12.06 3.68 -11.13
N ARG A 425 -10.73 3.86 -11.05
CA ARG A 425 -10.10 5.12 -10.61
C ARG A 425 -10.38 6.30 -11.53
N VAL A 426 -10.58 6.07 -12.83
CA VAL A 426 -10.99 7.14 -13.75
C VAL A 426 -12.37 7.68 -13.35
N GLU A 427 -13.32 6.79 -13.06
CA GLU A 427 -14.65 7.16 -12.56
C GLU A 427 -14.59 7.82 -11.18
N HIS A 428 -13.76 7.32 -10.26
CA HIS A 428 -13.53 7.95 -8.96
C HIS A 428 -13.00 9.38 -9.09
N LEU A 429 -12.10 9.63 -10.04
CA LEU A 429 -11.58 10.97 -10.33
C LEU A 429 -12.65 11.88 -10.93
N LYS A 430 -13.51 11.38 -11.83
CA LYS A 430 -14.65 12.17 -12.36
C LYS A 430 -15.58 12.61 -11.22
N ALA A 431 -15.97 11.68 -10.34
CA ALA A 431 -16.78 12.00 -9.16
C ALA A 431 -16.05 13.00 -8.23
N SER A 432 -14.74 12.82 -8.03
CA SER A 432 -13.91 13.73 -7.25
C SER A 432 -13.91 15.16 -7.80
N PHE A 433 -13.80 15.34 -9.12
CA PHE A 433 -13.85 16.67 -9.74
C PHE A 433 -15.21 17.35 -9.58
N ILE A 434 -16.31 16.58 -9.61
CA ILE A 434 -17.65 17.11 -9.32
C ILE A 434 -17.71 17.66 -7.89
N LEU A 435 -17.22 16.89 -6.91
CA LEU A 435 -17.20 17.30 -5.51
C LEU A 435 -16.28 18.50 -5.25
N ILE A 436 -15.08 18.52 -5.83
CA ILE A 436 -14.15 19.65 -5.70
C ILE A 436 -14.80 20.94 -6.23
N LYS A 437 -15.51 20.87 -7.37
CA LYS A 437 -16.18 22.05 -7.93
C LYS A 437 -17.32 22.55 -7.02
N GLN A 438 -18.04 21.65 -6.36
CA GLN A 438 -19.17 22.00 -5.49
C GLN A 438 -18.71 22.49 -4.10
N HIS A 439 -17.60 21.96 -3.58
CA HIS A 439 -17.15 22.19 -2.21
C HIS A 439 -15.72 22.73 -2.13
N PHE A 440 -15.30 23.54 -3.11
CA PHE A 440 -13.90 23.96 -3.26
C PHE A 440 -13.28 24.62 -2.01
N TRP A 441 -14.04 25.48 -1.31
CA TRP A 441 -13.50 26.32 -0.23
C TRP A 441 -13.34 25.58 1.09
N PHE A 442 -14.38 24.89 1.54
CA PHE A 442 -14.45 24.29 2.88
C PHE A 442 -14.60 22.77 2.87
N GLY A 443 -14.76 22.16 1.70
CA GLY A 443 -14.98 20.72 1.57
C GLY A 443 -16.33 20.26 2.11
N VAL A 444 -16.48 18.93 2.21
CA VAL A 444 -17.68 18.26 2.71
C VAL A 444 -17.57 17.85 4.18
N GLY A 445 -16.42 18.05 4.81
CA GLY A 445 -16.16 17.60 6.18
C GLY A 445 -15.64 16.18 6.28
N THR A 446 -15.44 15.73 7.53
CA THR A 446 -14.80 14.44 7.84
C THR A 446 -15.77 13.26 7.73
N GLY A 447 -17.05 13.45 8.07
CA GLY A 447 -18.05 12.39 8.04
C GLY A 447 -18.66 12.12 6.68
N ASP A 448 -18.84 13.17 5.87
CA ASP A 448 -19.78 13.12 4.73
C ASP A 448 -19.14 12.61 3.43
N MET A 449 -17.84 12.34 3.44
CA MET A 449 -17.12 11.80 2.29
C MET A 449 -17.84 10.60 1.62
N PRO A 450 -18.31 9.55 2.32
CA PRO A 450 -19.02 8.45 1.66
C PRO A 450 -20.35 8.85 1.01
N SER A 451 -21.17 9.66 1.69
CA SER A 451 -22.47 10.10 1.17
C SER A 451 -22.31 11.06 0.00
N SER A 452 -21.36 12.00 0.07
CA SER A 452 -21.02 12.89 -1.04
C SER A 452 -20.54 12.13 -2.28
N PHE A 453 -19.69 11.11 -2.12
CA PHE A 453 -19.29 10.26 -3.24
C PHE A 453 -20.46 9.47 -3.82
N ALA A 454 -21.33 8.90 -2.99
CA ALA A 454 -22.53 8.21 -3.46
C ALA A 454 -23.45 9.13 -4.27
N GLU A 455 -23.67 10.37 -3.80
CA GLU A 455 -24.43 11.39 -4.53
C GLU A 455 -23.77 11.75 -5.86
N ALA A 456 -22.45 11.98 -5.86
CA ALA A 456 -21.70 12.28 -7.07
C ALA A 456 -21.80 11.15 -8.12
N TYR A 457 -21.71 9.88 -7.70
CA TYR A 457 -21.89 8.73 -8.60
C TYR A 457 -23.31 8.66 -9.17
N ASN A 458 -24.33 8.95 -8.36
CA ASN A 458 -25.71 8.98 -8.83
C ASN A 458 -25.94 10.12 -9.82
N LYS A 459 -25.38 11.31 -9.56
CA LYS A 459 -25.48 12.49 -10.44
C LYS A 459 -24.82 12.27 -11.80
N MET A 460 -23.70 11.56 -11.84
CA MET A 460 -23.01 11.24 -13.10
C MET A 460 -23.57 9.98 -13.80
N GLN A 461 -24.57 9.31 -13.21
CA GLN A 461 -25.11 8.03 -13.69
C GLN A 461 -24.00 7.00 -13.94
N SER A 462 -23.07 6.85 -12.99
CA SER A 462 -21.89 6.01 -13.18
C SER A 462 -22.27 4.54 -13.37
N SER A 463 -21.66 3.90 -14.37
CA SER A 463 -21.75 2.46 -14.65
C SER A 463 -21.06 1.59 -13.59
N LEU A 464 -20.43 2.18 -12.56
CA LEU A 464 -19.81 1.43 -11.46
C LEU A 464 -20.87 0.70 -10.62
N ASN A 465 -20.60 -0.58 -10.35
CA ASN A 465 -21.35 -1.36 -9.39
C ASN A 465 -21.20 -0.75 -7.97
N GLN A 466 -22.23 -0.92 -7.14
CA GLN A 466 -22.28 -0.27 -5.82
C GLN A 466 -21.14 -0.70 -4.88
N ASP A 467 -20.70 -1.96 -4.99
CA ASP A 467 -19.64 -2.56 -4.19
C ASP A 467 -18.24 -2.00 -4.50
N VAL A 468 -18.07 -1.37 -5.66
CA VAL A 468 -16.80 -0.76 -6.09
C VAL A 468 -16.86 0.77 -6.17
N ARG A 469 -17.89 1.40 -5.61
CA ARG A 469 -17.99 2.87 -5.49
C ARG A 469 -17.16 3.37 -4.32
N TRP A 470 -15.85 3.46 -4.55
CA TRP A 470 -14.89 3.94 -3.57
C TRP A 470 -14.70 5.46 -3.60
N ARG A 471 -13.82 5.95 -2.71
CA ARG A 471 -13.34 7.33 -2.69
C ARG A 471 -12.34 7.59 -3.83
N SER A 472 -11.70 8.76 -3.81
CA SER A 472 -10.80 9.20 -4.88
C SER A 472 -9.59 8.27 -5.14
N HIS A 473 -9.20 7.42 -4.18
CA HIS A 473 -7.94 6.67 -4.23
C HIS A 473 -6.72 7.58 -4.45
N ASN A 474 -6.77 8.80 -3.91
CA ASN A 474 -5.70 9.76 -3.97
C ASN A 474 -5.80 10.66 -2.74
N GLN A 475 -4.85 10.54 -1.81
CA GLN A 475 -4.93 11.26 -0.54
C GLN A 475 -5.01 12.78 -0.74
N TYR A 476 -4.33 13.34 -1.74
CA TYR A 476 -4.36 14.79 -2.01
C TYR A 476 -5.76 15.24 -2.43
N VAL A 477 -6.40 14.50 -3.33
CA VAL A 477 -7.76 14.74 -3.79
C VAL A 477 -8.75 14.55 -2.64
N SER A 478 -8.60 13.49 -1.85
CA SER A 478 -9.43 13.24 -0.66
C SER A 478 -9.33 14.37 0.37
N MET A 479 -8.13 14.90 0.63
CA MET A 479 -7.95 16.04 1.54
C MET A 479 -8.59 17.33 1.00
N LEU A 480 -8.50 17.56 -0.31
CA LEU A 480 -9.14 18.70 -0.97
C LEU A 480 -10.68 18.60 -0.93
N ILE A 481 -11.26 17.41 -1.11
CA ILE A 481 -12.71 17.21 -1.00
C ILE A 481 -13.18 17.35 0.44
N ALA A 482 -12.45 16.76 1.40
CA ALA A 482 -12.86 16.76 2.79
C ALA A 482 -12.79 18.16 3.43
N PHE A 483 -11.76 18.95 3.11
CA PHE A 483 -11.47 20.20 3.83
C PHE A 483 -11.35 21.45 2.95
N GLY A 484 -11.58 21.31 1.64
CA GLY A 484 -11.41 22.39 0.67
C GLY A 484 -9.95 22.84 0.52
N ILE A 485 -9.76 23.92 -0.23
CA ILE A 485 -8.43 24.42 -0.59
C ILE A 485 -7.61 24.83 0.63
N LEU A 486 -8.23 25.40 1.67
CA LEU A 486 -7.52 25.85 2.87
C LEU A 486 -6.97 24.65 3.67
N GLY A 487 -7.80 23.63 3.89
CA GLY A 487 -7.36 22.41 4.56
C GLY A 487 -6.35 21.62 3.73
N PHE A 488 -6.48 21.63 2.40
CA PHE A 488 -5.51 21.03 1.50
C PHE A 488 -4.13 21.72 1.57
N LEU A 489 -4.08 23.04 1.52
CA LEU A 489 -2.82 23.79 1.65
C LEU A 489 -2.18 23.56 3.02
N TRP A 490 -2.99 23.50 4.08
CA TRP A 490 -2.50 23.15 5.43
C TRP A 490 -1.93 21.73 5.48
N PHE A 491 -2.57 20.77 4.83
CA PHE A 491 -2.07 19.41 4.69
C PHE A 491 -0.71 19.37 3.98
N LEU A 492 -0.56 20.05 2.84
CA LEU A 492 0.73 20.15 2.12
C LEU A 492 1.81 20.79 3.00
N PHE A 493 1.46 21.86 3.71
CA PHE A 493 2.35 22.50 4.67
C PHE A 493 2.82 21.52 5.76
N MET A 494 1.89 20.75 6.35
CA MET A 494 2.22 19.75 7.38
C MET A 494 3.17 18.67 6.86
N LEU A 495 3.04 18.23 5.60
CA LEU A 495 3.92 17.20 5.04
C LEU A 495 5.38 17.66 4.92
N ILE A 496 5.62 18.95 4.62
CA ILE A 496 6.95 19.47 4.28
C ILE A 496 7.61 20.22 5.46
N TYR A 497 6.83 20.97 6.23
CA TYR A 497 7.32 21.83 7.31
C TYR A 497 8.19 21.12 8.36
N PRO A 498 7.79 19.94 8.91
CA PRO A 498 8.57 19.23 9.92
C PRO A 498 9.99 18.95 9.46
N GLY A 499 10.17 18.53 8.21
CA GLY A 499 11.46 18.19 7.63
C GLY A 499 12.35 19.41 7.39
N LEU A 500 11.77 20.53 6.95
CA LEU A 500 12.50 21.78 6.74
C LEU A 500 12.93 22.40 8.06
N LYS A 501 11.99 22.54 9.01
CA LYS A 501 12.23 23.21 10.30
C LYS A 501 13.20 22.45 11.18
N SER A 502 13.18 21.12 11.15
CA SER A 502 14.11 20.27 11.90
C SER A 502 15.46 20.08 11.21
N GLY A 503 15.60 20.45 9.93
CA GLY A 503 16.77 20.15 9.11
C GLY A 503 16.88 18.67 8.69
N LYS A 504 15.92 17.83 9.07
CA LYS A 504 15.92 16.38 8.81
C LYS A 504 15.81 16.01 7.34
N ILE A 505 15.42 16.93 6.45
CA ILE A 505 15.48 16.72 4.98
C ILE A 505 16.90 16.38 4.50
N LYS A 506 17.94 16.79 5.25
CA LYS A 506 19.34 16.41 4.95
C LYS A 506 19.64 14.94 5.31
N GLU A 507 18.92 14.36 6.26
CA GLU A 507 19.08 12.97 6.65
C GLU A 507 18.44 12.04 5.62
N THR A 508 19.25 11.17 5.01
CA THR A 508 18.81 10.33 3.90
C THR A 508 17.62 9.43 4.24
N LEU A 509 17.59 8.84 5.44
CA LEU A 509 16.50 7.95 5.84
C LEU A 509 15.16 8.70 6.01
N TYR A 510 15.20 9.89 6.61
CA TYR A 510 14.01 10.76 6.72
C TYR A 510 13.50 11.14 5.33
N LEU A 511 14.40 11.56 4.43
CA LEU A 511 14.04 11.96 3.08
C LEU A 511 13.44 10.80 2.27
N VAL A 512 14.03 9.61 2.35
CA VAL A 512 13.47 8.39 1.74
C VAL A 512 12.06 8.13 2.24
N PHE A 513 11.86 8.16 3.56
CA PHE A 513 10.54 7.90 4.14
C PHE A 513 9.52 8.95 3.68
N LEU A 514 9.88 10.24 3.70
CA LEU A 514 9.01 11.32 3.24
C LEU A 514 8.64 11.12 1.76
N LEU A 515 9.61 10.90 0.88
CA LEU A 515 9.35 10.68 -0.55
C LEU A 515 8.47 9.46 -0.80
N LEU A 516 8.71 8.37 -0.08
CA LEU A 516 7.88 7.16 -0.16
C LEU A 516 6.42 7.44 0.19
N MET A 517 6.18 8.19 1.27
CA MET A 517 4.83 8.54 1.68
C MET A 517 4.17 9.51 0.68
N LEU A 518 4.91 10.50 0.17
CA LEU A 518 4.41 11.44 -0.84
C LEU A 518 4.01 10.73 -2.14
N LEU A 519 4.82 9.79 -2.61
CA LEU A 519 4.55 8.99 -3.81
C LEU A 519 3.34 8.06 -3.59
N SER A 520 3.28 7.39 -2.43
CA SER A 520 2.15 6.51 -2.09
C SER A 520 0.81 7.23 -2.14
N MET A 521 0.77 8.46 -1.61
CA MET A 521 -0.44 9.30 -1.53
C MET A 521 -1.00 9.72 -2.91
N LEU A 522 -0.24 9.59 -4.00
CA LEU A 522 -0.73 9.87 -5.36
C LEU A 522 -1.69 8.80 -5.89
N SER A 523 -1.56 7.57 -5.39
CA SER A 523 -2.28 6.40 -5.91
C SER A 523 -3.22 5.75 -4.92
N GLU A 524 -3.17 6.18 -3.65
CA GLU A 524 -3.93 5.60 -2.56
C GLU A 524 -4.26 6.61 -1.46
N ASP A 525 -5.36 6.34 -0.77
CA ASP A 525 -5.80 7.05 0.42
C ASP A 525 -5.06 6.52 1.68
N THR A 526 -3.77 6.85 1.78
CA THR A 526 -2.86 6.27 2.76
C THR A 526 -3.24 6.48 4.22
N LEU A 527 -3.82 7.62 4.56
CA LEU A 527 -4.17 8.00 5.92
C LEU A 527 -5.57 7.52 6.34
N GLU A 528 -6.34 6.91 5.43
CA GLU A 528 -7.71 6.44 5.70
C GLU A 528 -7.72 5.03 6.31
N THR A 529 -6.58 4.34 6.33
CA THR A 529 -6.45 2.99 6.92
C THR A 529 -5.61 3.03 8.18
N GLN A 530 -6.02 2.28 9.21
CA GLN A 530 -5.31 2.23 10.50
C GLN A 530 -3.81 1.90 10.37
N ILE A 531 -3.45 0.94 9.51
CA ILE A 531 -2.04 0.58 9.27
C ILE A 531 -1.31 1.72 8.55
N GLY A 532 -1.90 2.29 7.50
CA GLY A 532 -1.26 3.35 6.71
C GLY A 532 -1.03 4.63 7.52
N VAL A 533 -2.03 5.07 8.28
CA VAL A 533 -1.90 6.24 9.16
C VAL A 533 -0.94 5.99 10.32
N SER A 534 -0.93 4.78 10.89
CA SER A 534 0.03 4.43 11.94
C SER A 534 1.46 4.37 11.41
N LEU A 535 1.69 3.78 10.23
CA LEU A 535 3.00 3.75 9.58
C LEU A 535 3.52 5.17 9.34
N PHE A 536 2.69 6.02 8.73
CA PHE A 536 3.00 7.42 8.48
C PHE A 536 3.32 8.18 9.76
N ALA A 537 2.38 8.17 10.72
CA ALA A 537 2.50 8.93 11.95
C ALA A 537 3.66 8.45 12.82
N PHE A 538 3.86 7.13 12.94
CA PHE A 538 4.95 6.56 13.73
C PHE A 538 6.31 6.95 13.19
N PHE A 539 6.61 6.63 11.92
CA PHE A 539 7.95 6.84 11.38
C PHE A 539 8.24 8.31 11.07
N LEU A 540 7.25 9.11 10.68
CA LEU A 540 7.47 10.55 10.49
C LEU A 540 7.90 11.20 11.81
N ASN A 541 7.17 10.95 12.90
CA ASN A 541 7.52 11.49 14.22
C ASN A 541 8.83 10.88 14.76
N PHE A 542 9.02 9.57 14.58
CA PHE A 542 10.23 8.89 15.03
C PHE A 542 11.48 9.47 14.37
N LEU A 543 11.48 9.62 13.04
CA LEU A 543 12.63 10.13 12.30
C LEU A 543 12.86 11.64 12.53
N VAL A 544 11.81 12.40 12.89
CA VAL A 544 11.94 13.83 13.25
C VAL A 544 12.54 14.00 14.64
N PHE A 545 12.04 13.26 15.64
CA PHE A 545 12.38 13.52 17.05
C PHE A 545 13.53 12.65 17.59
N GLN A 546 13.84 11.53 16.95
CA GLN A 546 14.90 10.61 17.39
C GLN A 546 16.18 10.77 16.56
N SER A 547 17.32 10.41 17.15
CA SER A 547 18.62 10.49 16.47
C SER A 547 18.80 9.32 15.50
N VAL A 548 19.04 9.64 14.23
CA VAL A 548 19.37 8.66 13.17
C VAL A 548 20.85 8.76 12.76
N ALA A 549 21.50 9.89 13.05
CA ALA A 549 22.91 10.10 12.77
C ALA A 549 23.79 9.47 13.86
N ASP A 550 24.90 8.85 13.45
CA ASP A 550 26.03 8.72 14.37
C ASP A 550 26.50 10.15 14.64
N GLU A 551 26.54 10.57 15.90
CA GLU A 551 27.34 11.73 16.27
C GLU A 551 28.76 11.44 15.78
N THR A 552 29.17 12.10 14.69
CA THR A 552 30.57 12.18 14.28
C THR A 552 31.32 13.09 15.24
#